data_AF-A0A0U4B927-F1
#
_entry.id   AF-A0A0U4B927-F1
#
_cell.length_a   1.000
_cell.length_b   1.000
_cell.length_c   1.000
_cell.angle_alpha   90.00
_cell.angle_beta   90.00
_cell.angle_gamma   90.00
#
_symmetry.space_group_name_H-M   'P 1'
#
loop_
_entity.id
_entity.type
_entity.pdbx_description
1 polymer ?
#
loop_
_entity_poly.entity_id
_entity_poly.type
_entity_poly.pdbx_seq_one_letter_code
_entity_poly.pdbx_strand_id
1 'polypeptide(L)' 'MFFPSDDGQLLAAQAVCGTCTFRDTCLALATARSESGVWGGVLLADGTPLASVPTRGRPRGSRSRATPQTAA' A
#
# COMPACT_ATOMS: atom_id res chain seq x y z
N MET A 1 6.45 -3.36 -10.83
CA MET A 1 6.70 -3.70 -9.41
C MET A 1 5.96 -2.79 -8.44
N PHE A 2 6.26 -1.48 -8.33
CA PHE A 2 5.58 -0.60 -7.36
C PHE A 2 4.12 -0.26 -7.69
N PHE A 3 3.67 -0.51 -8.91
CA PHE A 3 2.26 -0.54 -9.29
C PHE A 3 1.89 -2.01 -9.58
N PRO A 4 1.56 -2.81 -8.55
CA PRO A 4 1.38 -4.24 -8.72
C PRO A 4 0.04 -4.56 -9.39
N SER A 5 0.07 -5.48 -10.35
CA SER A 5 -1.12 -6.04 -10.99
C SER A 5 -1.58 -7.36 -10.34
N ASP A 6 -0.74 -7.93 -9.48
CA ASP A 6 -0.89 -9.24 -8.85
C ASP A 6 -0.08 -9.28 -7.53
N ASP A 7 -0.39 -10.27 -6.69
CA ASP A 7 0.20 -10.40 -5.36
C ASP A 7 1.72 -10.64 -5.39
N GLY A 8 2.23 -11.30 -6.44
CA GLY A 8 3.67 -11.52 -6.63
C GLY A 8 4.44 -10.21 -6.79
N GLN A 9 3.93 -9.30 -7.63
CA GLN A 9 4.51 -7.96 -7.78
C GLN A 9 4.40 -7.13 -6.50
N LEU A 10 3.30 -7.29 -5.75
CA LEU A 10 3.09 -6.61 -4.47
C LEU A 10 4.15 -7.05 -3.44
N LEU A 11 4.35 -8.36 -3.27
CA LEU A 11 5.38 -8.91 -2.38
C LEU A 11 6.78 -8.45 -2.78
N ALA A 12 7.10 -8.47 -4.08
CA ALA A 12 8.40 -8.01 -4.57
C ALA A 12 8.64 -6.52 -4.24
N ALA A 13 7.63 -5.67 -4.42
CA ALA A 13 7.74 -4.25 -4.09
C ALA A 13 7.89 -4.00 -2.58
N GLN A 14 7.13 -4.73 -1.75
CA GLN A 14 7.24 -4.63 -0.28
C GLN A 14 8.61 -5.07 0.22
N ALA A 15 9.18 -6.13 -0.38
CA ALA A 15 10.52 -6.61 -0.03
C ALA A 15 11.60 -5.55 -0.26
N VAL A 16 11.50 -4.77 -1.35
CA VAL A 16 12.41 -3.65 -1.62
C VAL A 16 12.31 -2.58 -0.54
N CYS A 17 11.09 -2.31 -0.06
CA CYS A 17 10.90 -1.34 1.02
C CYS A 17 11.45 -1.85 2.36
N GLY A 18 11.55 -3.16 2.59
CA GLY A 18 11.87 -3.77 3.89
C GLY A 18 13.12 -3.24 4.59
N THR A 19 14.17 -2.92 3.83
CA THR A 19 15.47 -2.43 4.34
C THR A 19 15.65 -0.91 4.26
N CYS A 20 14.64 -0.18 3.79
CA CYS A 20 14.73 1.26 3.62
C CYS A 20 14.49 1.99 4.95
N THR A 21 15.37 2.91 5.33
CA THR A 21 15.20 3.73 6.55
C THR A 21 14.12 4.79 6.40
N PHE A 22 13.80 5.19 5.16
CA PHE A 22 12.84 6.26 4.86
C PHE A 22 11.42 5.75 4.65
N ARG A 23 11.10 4.52 5.05
CA ARG A 23 9.78 3.92 4.82
C ARG A 23 8.63 4.77 5.37
N ASP A 24 8.79 5.26 6.60
CA ASP A 24 7.75 6.01 7.29
C ASP A 24 7.51 7.36 6.61
N THR A 25 8.58 8.09 6.29
CA THR A 25 8.51 9.35 5.53
C THR A 25 7.92 9.13 4.13
N CYS A 26 8.32 8.05 3.45
CA CYS A 26 7.82 7.69 2.13
C CYS A 26 6.30 7.43 2.17
N LEU A 27 5.83 6.70 3.17
CA LEU A 27 4.41 6.45 3.38
C LEU A 27 3.64 7.73 3.69
N ALA A 28 4.15 8.57 4.60
CA ALA A 28 3.53 9.84 4.96
C ALA A 28 3.37 10.78 3.76
N LEU A 29 4.42 10.89 2.93
CA LEU A 29 4.38 11.70 1.70
C LEU A 29 3.37 11.14 0.69
N ALA A 30 3.32 9.82 0.53
CA ALA A 30 2.41 9.18 -0.41
C ALA A 30 0.94 9.37 -0.02
N THR A 31 0.62 9.25 1.28
CA THR A 31 -0.71 9.54 1.80
C THR A 31 -1.06 11.01 1.63
N ALA A 32 -0.16 11.94 1.96
CA ALA A 32 -0.41 13.38 1.82
C ALA A 32 -0.66 13.81 0.37
N ARG A 33 -0.05 13.12 -0.59
CA ARG A 33 -0.15 13.42 -2.03
C ARG A 33 -1.21 12.59 -2.75
N SER A 34 -1.97 11.76 -2.04
CA SER A 34 -2.96 10.86 -2.62
C SER A 34 -2.36 9.93 -3.69
N GLU A 35 -1.13 9.46 -3.47
CA GLU A 35 -0.44 8.58 -4.40
C GLU A 35 -1.03 7.17 -4.41
N SER A 36 -0.81 6.45 -5.50
CA SER A 36 -1.24 5.06 -5.68
C SER A 36 -0.04 4.14 -5.88
N GLY A 37 -0.19 2.85 -5.58
CA GLY A 37 0.88 1.86 -5.63
C GLY A 37 1.52 1.60 -4.27
N VAL A 38 2.67 0.93 -4.25
CA VAL A 38 3.38 0.55 -3.03
C VAL A 38 4.32 1.67 -2.60
N TRP A 39 4.08 2.22 -1.42
CA TRP A 39 4.87 3.29 -0.81
C TRP A 39 5.22 2.93 0.63
N GLY A 40 6.48 3.02 1.02
CA GLY A 40 6.93 2.62 2.36
C GLY A 40 6.70 1.13 2.72
N GLY A 41 6.34 0.29 1.73
CA GLY A 41 5.94 -1.10 1.94
C GLY A 41 4.42 -1.29 2.11
N VAL A 42 3.61 -0.27 1.88
CA VAL A 42 2.15 -0.32 1.98
C VAL A 42 1.54 -0.06 0.61
N LEU A 43 0.57 -0.88 0.21
CA LEU A 43 -0.21 -0.62 -1.00
C LEU A 43 -1.22 0.48 -0.74
N LEU A 44 -1.19 1.54 -1.54
CA LEU A 44 -2.12 2.66 -1.51
C LEU A 44 -2.97 2.71 -2.79
N ALA A 45 -4.21 3.15 -2.65
CA ALA A 45 -5.03 3.68 -3.74
C ALA A 45 -5.55 5.05 -3.34
N ASP A 46 -5.22 6.08 -4.12
CA ASP A 46 -5.58 7.47 -3.85
C ASP A 46 -5.21 7.88 -2.40
N GLY A 47 -3.99 7.54 -1.97
CA GLY A 47 -3.49 7.79 -0.62
C GLY A 47 -4.06 6.89 0.47
N THR A 48 -5.02 6.01 0.15
CA THR A 48 -5.70 5.14 1.12
C THR A 48 -5.07 3.74 1.14
N PRO A 49 -4.69 3.20 2.31
CA PRO A 49 -4.11 1.86 2.39
C PRO A 49 -5.09 0.76 1.99
N LEU A 50 -4.60 -0.19 1.21
CA LEU A 50 -5.28 -1.39 0.75
C LEU A 50 -4.61 -2.65 1.32
N ALA A 51 -5.43 -3.63 1.69
CA ALA A 51 -4.94 -4.91 2.19
C ALA A 51 -4.35 -5.82 1.09
N SER A 52 -4.80 -5.67 -0.16
CA SER A 52 -4.36 -6.52 -1.28
C SER A 52 -4.64 -5.87 -2.64
N VAL A 53 -3.95 -6.36 -3.68
CA VAL A 53 -4.15 -5.87 -5.05
C VAL A 53 -5.62 -6.02 -5.45
N PRO A 54 -6.27 -4.98 -5.99
CA PRO A 54 -7.62 -5.09 -6.52
C PRO A 54 -7.71 -6.15 -7.62
N THR A 55 -8.51 -7.19 -7.41
CA THR A 55 -8.88 -8.12 -8.48
C THR A 55 -9.67 -7.34 -9.53
N ARG A 56 -9.14 -7.23 -10.75
CA ARG A 56 -9.85 -6.59 -11.86
C ARG A 56 -11.24 -7.21 -12.05
N GLY A 57 -12.25 -6.37 -12.25
CA GLY A 57 -13.59 -6.78 -12.69
C GLY A 57 -14.60 -7.13 -11.61
N ARG A 58 -14.21 -7.35 -10.35
CA ARG A 58 -15.18 -7.59 -9.26
C ARG A 58 -15.25 -6.39 -8.31
N PRO A 59 -16.37 -5.64 -8.25
CA PRO A 59 -16.55 -4.58 -7.27
C PRO A 59 -16.32 -5.15 -5.88
N ARG A 60 -15.42 -4.55 -5.10
CA ARG A 60 -15.27 -4.92 -3.70
C ARG A 60 -16.50 -4.41 -2.97
N GLY A 61 -17.39 -5.33 -2.57
CA GLY A 61 -18.45 -5.03 -1.61
C GLY A 61 -17.78 -4.41 -0.39
N SER A 62 -18.18 -3.18 -0.07
CA SER A 62 -17.52 -2.37 0.94
C SER A 62 -17.58 -3.06 2.31
N ARG A 63 -16.41 -3.39 2.85
CA ARG A 63 -16.09 -3.36 4.28
C ARG A 63 -14.63 -3.73 4.50
N SER A 64 -13.81 -2.73 4.82
CA SER A 64 -12.68 -2.89 5.73
C SER A 64 -12.32 -1.54 6.33
N ARG A 65 -12.74 -1.34 7.58
CA ARG A 65 -12.24 -0.30 8.46
C ARG A 65 -10.82 -0.71 8.85
N ALA A 66 -9.80 0.01 8.38
CA ALA A 66 -8.43 -0.20 8.82
C ALA A 66 -8.31 0.19 10.30
N THR A 67 -7.76 -0.72 11.11
CA THR A 67 -7.44 -0.49 12.52
C THR A 67 -6.29 0.54 12.61
N PRO A 68 -6.36 1.56 13.50
CA PRO A 68 -5.23 2.45 13.73
C PRO A 68 -4.09 1.63 14.34
N GLN A 69 -3.02 1.45 13.57
CA GLN A 69 -1.78 0.83 14.04
C GLN A 69 -1.06 1.89 14.89
N THR A 70 -1.32 1.91 16.19
CA THR A 70 -0.57 2.72 17.16
C THR A 70 0.68 1.93 17.54
N ALA A 71 1.84 2.39 17.07
CA ALA A 71 3.13 1.93 17.56
C ALA A 71 3.47 2.70 18.85
N ALA A 72 3.77 1.97 19.93
CA ALA A 72 4.32 2.45 21.19
C ALA A 72 5.71 1.85 21.37
#